data_AF-A0A193QGC0-F1
#
_entry.id   AF-A0A193QGC0-F1
#
_cell.length_a   1.000
_cell.length_b   1.000
_cell.length_c   1.000
_cell.angle_alpha   90.00
_cell.angle_beta   90.00
_cell.angle_gamma   90.00
#
_symmetry.space_group_name_H-M   'P 1'
#
loop_
_entity.id
_entity.type
_entity.pdbx_description
1 polymer ?
#
loop_
_entity_poly.entity_id
_entity_poly.type
_entity_poly.pdbx_seq_one_letter_code
_entity_poly.pdbx_strand_id
1 'polypeptide(L)' 'MTYLNPFIGHHNGDIVGKICAETGKSVREAMLERSLLSAAQLGDIFSLQNLMHPEYKAKRYPDDTPS' A
#
# COMPACT_ATOMS: atom_id res chain seq x y z
N MET A 1 -10.14 -1.13 2.78
CA MET A 1 -8.81 -0.83 2.18
C MET A 1 -8.92 -0.25 0.76
N THR A 2 -9.97 0.52 0.45
CA THR A 2 -10.25 0.96 -0.94
C THR A 2 -9.23 1.95 -1.48
N TYR A 3 -8.62 2.75 -0.61
CA TYR A 3 -7.68 3.81 -0.98
C TYR A 3 -6.30 3.30 -1.41
N LEU A 4 -5.86 2.18 -0.85
CA LEU A 4 -4.54 1.60 -1.13
C LEU A 4 -4.56 0.63 -2.31
N ASN A 5 -5.75 0.13 -2.67
CA ASN A 5 -5.97 -0.83 -3.76
C ASN A 5 -5.23 -0.51 -5.08
N PRO A 6 -5.20 0.75 -5.57
CA PRO A 6 -4.40 1.08 -6.75
C PRO A 6 -2.88 0.98 -6.52
N PHE A 7 -2.38 1.32 -5.32
CA PHE A 7 -0.95 1.40 -5.03
C PHE A 7 -0.28 0.05 -4.81
N ILE A 8 -0.95 -0.85 -4.10
CA ILE A 8 -0.41 -2.17 -3.71
C ILE A 8 -1.15 -3.32 -4.39
N GLY A 9 -2.28 -3.06 -5.05
CA GLY A 9 -3.18 -4.10 -5.57
C GLY A 9 -4.15 -4.64 -4.52
N HIS A 10 -5.30 -5.14 -4.97
CA HIS A 10 -6.34 -5.70 -4.10
C HIS A 10 -5.85 -6.85 -3.23
N HIS A 11 -5.00 -7.71 -3.79
CA HIS A 11 -4.43 -8.85 -3.09
C HIS A 11 -3.56 -8.44 -1.90
N ASN A 12 -2.63 -7.49 -2.09
CA ASN A 12 -1.79 -7.00 -1.00
C ASN A 12 -2.60 -6.17 0.02
N GLY A 13 -3.63 -5.46 -0.44
CA GLY A 13 -4.57 -4.75 0.44
C GLY A 13 -5.31 -5.69 1.38
N ASP A 14 -5.74 -6.85 0.89
CA ASP A 14 -6.41 -7.88 1.69
C ASP A 14 -5.44 -8.51 2.71
N ILE A 15 -4.22 -8.87 2.26
CA ILE A 15 -3.17 -9.42 3.13
C ILE A 15 -2.86 -8.45 4.27
N VAL A 16 -2.68 -7.17 3.98
CA VAL A 16 -2.37 -6.18 5.03
C VAL A 16 -3.57 -5.94 5.94
N GLY A 17 -4.79 -5.91 5.40
CA GLY A 17 -6.01 -5.84 6.20
C GLY A 17 -6.10 -7.01 7.19
N LYS A 18 -5.78 -8.22 6.75
CA LYS A 18 -5.77 -9.42 7.59
C LYS A 18 -4.68 -9.35 8.67
N ILE A 19 -3.46 -8.94 8.32
CA ILE A 19 -2.36 -8.77 9.28
C ILE A 19 -2.73 -7.74 10.35
N CYS A 20 -3.31 -6.60 9.95
CA CYS A 20 -3.78 -5.59 10.90
C CYS A 20 -4.85 -6.13 11.85
N ALA A 21 -5.77 -6.96 11.35
CA ALA A 21 -6.82 -7.58 12.16
C ALA A 21 -6.26 -8.65 13.12
N GLU A 22 -5.29 -9.46 12.67
CA GLU A 22 -4.71 -10.54 13.48
C GLU A 22 -3.71 -10.02 14.53
N THR A 23 -2.92 -9.00 14.17
CA THR A 23 -1.84 -8.49 15.03
C THR A 23 -2.23 -7.25 15.82
N GLY A 24 -3.30 -6.56 15.44
CA GLY A 24 -3.68 -5.25 15.99
C GLY A 24 -2.74 -4.11 15.57
N LYS A 25 -1.75 -4.36 14.71
CA LYS A 25 -0.80 -3.36 14.24
C LYS A 25 -1.42 -2.40 13.24
N SER A 26 -0.87 -1.20 13.16
CA SER A 26 -1.31 -0.22 12.17
C SER A 26 -0.91 -0.64 10.75
N VAL A 27 -1.70 -0.20 9.76
CA VAL A 27 -1.44 -0.45 8.32
C VAL A 27 0.00 -0.13 7.93
N ARG A 28 0.54 0.98 8.44
CA ARG A 28 1.92 1.39 8.19
C ARG A 28 2.93 0.35 8.69
N GLU A 29 2.70 -0.24 9.85
CA GLU A 29 3.60 -1.25 10.43
C GLU A 29 3.52 -2.56 9.67
N ALA A 30 2.31 -3.01 9.33
CA ALA A 30 2.10 -4.22 8.55
C ALA A 30 2.73 -4.13 7.14
N MET A 31 2.69 -2.94 6.52
CA MET A 31 3.36 -2.66 5.23
C MET A 31 4.89 -2.66 5.34
N LEU A 32 5.43 -2.10 6.43
CA LEU A 32 6.87 -2.08 6.71
C LEU A 32 7.42 -3.47 6.99
N GLU A 33 6.70 -4.28 7.77
CA GLU A 33 7.10 -5.68 8.04
C GLU A 33 7.17 -6.52 6.77
N ARG A 34 6.20 -6.35 5.88
CA ARG A 34 6.18 -7.05 4.59
C ARG A 34 7.16 -6.47 3.56
N SER A 35 7.86 -5.38 3.91
CA SER A 35 8.72 -4.63 2.97
C SER A 35 8.00 -4.23 1.67
N LEU A 36 6.67 -4.08 1.73
CA LEU A 36 5.85 -3.71 0.57
C LEU A 36 6.11 -2.26 0.17
N LEU A 37 6.26 -1.39 1.16
CA LEU A 37 6.50 0.05 1.00
C LEU A 37 7.41 0.55 2.12
N SER A 38 8.32 1.46 1.78
CA SER A 38 9.13 2.16 2.78
C SER A 38 8.31 3.19 3.57
N ALA A 39 8.78 3.52 4.77
CA ALA A 39 8.12 4.52 5.64
C ALA A 39 7.91 5.88 4.94
N ALA A 40 8.84 6.27 4.07
CA ALA A 40 8.75 7.48 3.26
C ALA A 40 7.62 7.39 2.21
N GLN A 41 7.47 6.26 1.52
CA GLN A 41 6.38 6.04 0.55
C GLN A 41 5.02 6.00 1.24
N LEU A 42 4.92 5.34 2.39
CA LEU A 42 3.71 5.37 3.21
C LEU A 42 3.41 6.80 3.68
N GLY A 43 4.44 7.58 4.05
CA GLY A 43 4.29 8.99 4.38
C GLY A 43 3.70 9.82 3.25
N ASP A 44 4.19 9.61 2.02
CA ASP A 44 3.69 10.31 0.84
C ASP A 44 2.25 9.90 0.51
N ILE A 45 1.94 8.61 0.56
CA ILE A 45 0.60 8.07 0.25
C ILE A 45 -0.45 8.56 1.25
N PHE A 46 -0.13 8.57 2.54
CA PHE A 46 -1.00 9.06 3.61
C PHE A 46 -0.91 10.58 3.82
N SER A 47 -0.10 11.28 3.03
CA SER A 47 0.08 12.72 3.16
C SER A 47 -1.22 13.44 2.79
N LEU A 48 -1.55 14.53 3.49
CA LEU A 48 -2.81 15.26 3.30
C LEU A 48 -3.02 15.69 1.84
N GLN A 49 -1.93 16.06 1.18
CA GLN A 49 -1.91 16.43 -0.23
C GLN A 49 -2.31 15.25 -1.14
N ASN A 50 -1.81 14.05 -0.85
CA ASN A 50 -2.16 12.84 -1.57
C ASN A 50 -3.56 12.34 -1.21
N LEU A 51 -4.06 12.61 0.00
CA LEU A 51 -5.46 12.35 0.39
C LEU A 51 -6.45 13.21 -0.42
N MET A 52 -6.10 14.48 -0.66
CA MET A 52 -6.90 15.42 -1.45
C MET A 52 -6.75 15.19 -2.97
N HIS A 53 -5.54 14.84 -3.41
CA HIS A 53 -5.20 14.56 -4.81
C HIS A 53 -4.39 13.26 -4.88
N PRO A 54 -5.05 12.10 -4.98
CA PRO A 54 -4.35 10.81 -5.04
C PRO A 54 -3.46 10.77 -6.28
N GLU A 55 -2.16 10.94 -6.09
CA GLU A 55 -1.17 10.76 -7.14
C GLU A 55 -0.72 9.30 -7.14
N TYR A 56 -0.96 8.61 -8.26
CA TYR A 56 -0.49 7.25 -8.46
C TYR A 56 1.03 7.24 -8.63
N LYS A 57 1.77 7.20 -7.52
CA LYS A 57 3.25 7.12 -7.50
C LYS A 57 3.80 5.71 -7.33
N ALA A 58 2.93 4.70 -7.24
CA ALA A 58 3.39 3.32 -7.28
C ALA A 58 4.13 3.13 -8.61
N LYS A 59 5.42 2.82 -8.54
CA LYS A 59 6.14 2.27 -9.70
C LYS A 59 5.23 1.17 -10.23
N ARG A 60 4.76 1.28 -11.48
CA ARG A 60 4.20 0.13 -12.17
C ARG A 60 5.29 -0.94 -12.06
N TYR A 61 5.10 -1.92 -11.18
CA TYR A 61 5.74 -3.20 -11.42
C TYR A 61 5.19 -3.59 -12.78
N PRO A 62 6.02 -3.63 -13.84
CA PRO A 62 5.54 -4.23 -15.07
C PRO A 62 5.04 -5.61 -14.67
N ASP A 63 3.77 -5.87 -14.93
CA ASP A 63 3.30 -7.23 -15.07
C ASP A 63 4.13 -7.80 -16.20
N ASP A 64 5.26 -8.42 -15.85
CA ASP A 64 6.06 -9.19 -16.77
C ASP A 64 5.29 -10.47 -17.04
N THR A 65 4.30 -10.36 -17.92
CA THR A 65 3.87 -11.49 -18.72
C THR A 65 3.75 -11.00 -20.17
N PRO A 66 4.82 -11.10 -20.98
CA PRO A 66 4.68 -10.97 -22.42
C PRO A 66 3.80 -12.13 -22.93
N SER A 67 2.79 -11.82 -23.73
CA SER A 67 2.10 -12.75 -24.62
C SER A 67 1.86 -12.08 -25.96
#